data_AF-A0A432UP36-F1
#
_entry.id   AF-A0A432UP36-F1
#
_cell.length_a   1.000
_cell.length_b   1.000
_cell.length_c   1.000
_cell.angle_alpha   90.00
_cell.angle_beta   90.00
_cell.angle_gamma   90.00
#
_symmetry.space_group_name_H-M   'P 1'
#
loop_
_entity.id
_entity.type
_entity.pdbx_description
1 polymer ?
#
loop_
_entity_poly.entity_id
_entity_poly.type
_entity_poly.pdbx_seq_one_letter_code
_entity_poly.pdbx_strand_id
1 'polypeptide(L)'
;MLPLKWWQRPYFKLLNPIECAGHHVPVGFISDGATVPRILWPIFPPIGRYLKATLVHDYYLMRGFERRQCDIWFRECLEELSISPWRVTAMFYAVRGYGVIKLAIFKK
;
A
#
# COMPACT_ATOMS: atom_id res chain seq x y z
N MET A 1 6.53 -14.58 5.77
CA MET A 1 6.17 -15.88 6.36
C MET A 1 5.35 -16.65 5.34
N LEU A 2 5.71 -17.90 5.07
CA LEU A 2 5.04 -18.69 4.04
C LEU A 2 3.67 -19.16 4.55
N PRO A 3 2.60 -18.99 3.77
CA PRO A 3 1.28 -19.52 4.12
C PRO A 3 1.33 -21.06 4.14
N LEU A 4 0.72 -21.67 5.16
CA LEU A 4 0.56 -23.12 5.27
C LEU A 4 -0.61 -23.63 4.41
N LYS A 5 -1.53 -22.74 4.00
CA LYS A 5 -2.74 -23.05 3.22
C LYS A 5 -2.90 -22.07 2.07
N TRP A 6 -3.46 -22.52 0.95
CA TRP A 6 -3.62 -21.74 -0.29
C TRP A 6 -4.44 -20.44 -0.14
N TRP A 7 -5.34 -20.39 0.83
CA TRP A 7 -6.18 -19.22 1.12
C TRP A 7 -5.59 -18.28 2.17
N GLN A 8 -4.44 -18.61 2.75
CA GLN A 8 -3.75 -17.72 3.68
C GLN A 8 -2.98 -16.64 2.92
N ARG A 9 -3.07 -15.41 3.40
CA ARG A 9 -2.33 -14.29 2.81
C ARG A 9 -0.84 -14.44 3.11
N PRO A 10 0.04 -14.27 2.11
CA PRO A 10 1.47 -14.20 2.38
C PRO A 10 1.79 -12.88 3.10
N TYR A 11 2.69 -12.95 4.06
CA TYR A 11 3.28 -11.77 4.69
C TYR A 11 4.72 -11.59 4.23
N PHE A 12 5.08 -10.38 3.86
CA PHE A 12 6.42 -10.02 3.41
C PHE A 12 7.16 -9.34 4.55
N LYS A 13 8.40 -9.78 4.81
CA LYS A 13 9.31 -9.11 5.74
C LYS A 13 10.35 -8.35 4.93
N LEU A 14 10.50 -7.06 5.21
CA LEU A 14 11.54 -6.25 4.60
C LEU A 14 12.93 -6.69 5.06
N LEU A 15 13.78 -6.96 4.07
CA LEU A 15 15.18 -7.33 4.28
C LEU A 15 16.12 -6.12 4.26
N ASN A 16 15.73 -5.07 3.55
CA ASN A 16 16.47 -3.81 3.46
C ASN A 16 15.53 -2.66 3.85
N PRO A 17 16.06 -1.57 4.44
CA PRO A 17 15.27 -0.37 4.64
C PRO A 17 14.84 0.20 3.28
N ILE A 18 13.74 0.93 3.31
CA ILE A 18 13.23 1.63 2.13
C ILE A 18 13.11 3.09 2.44
N GLU A 19 13.52 3.89 1.45
CA GLU A 19 13.31 5.31 1.43
C GLU A 19 12.50 5.68 0.19
N CYS A 20 11.56 6.60 0.38
CA CYS A 20 10.67 7.09 -0.66
C CYS A 20 10.02 8.40 -0.20
N ALA A 21 10.17 9.47 -0.96
CA ALA A 21 9.64 10.81 -0.65
C ALA A 21 10.06 11.32 0.73
N GLY A 22 11.27 11.00 1.18
CA GLY A 22 11.78 11.33 2.52
C GLY A 22 11.20 10.47 3.66
N HIS A 23 10.35 9.48 3.35
CA HIS A 23 9.85 8.50 4.32
C HIS A 23 10.79 7.31 4.42
N HIS A 24 11.14 6.93 5.65
CA HIS A 24 11.98 5.79 5.95
C HIS A 24 11.17 4.66 6.61
N VAL A 25 11.16 3.49 5.98
CA VAL A 25 10.58 2.26 6.52
C VAL A 25 11.72 1.32 6.94
N PRO A 26 11.81 0.96 8.23
CA PRO A 26 12.93 0.19 8.75
C PRO A 26 12.93 -1.26 8.27
N VAL A 27 14.13 -1.86 8.28
CA VAL A 27 14.30 -3.29 8.07
C VAL A 27 13.47 -4.10 9.07
N GLY A 28 12.93 -5.21 8.61
CA GLY A 28 12.11 -6.09 9.43
C GLY A 28 10.64 -5.71 9.51
N PHE A 29 10.20 -4.61 8.90
CA PHE A 29 8.78 -4.30 8.77
C PHE A 29 8.04 -5.43 8.03
N ILE A 30 6.87 -5.80 8.57
CA ILE A 30 6.02 -6.85 8.04
C ILE A 30 4.80 -6.19 7.42
N SER A 31 4.60 -6.41 6.12
CA SER A 31 3.45 -5.91 5.37
C SER A 31 2.80 -7.07 4.60
N ASP A 32 1.48 -7.01 4.45
CA ASP A 32 0.71 -7.88 3.57
C ASP A 32 0.78 -7.45 2.09
N GLY A 33 1.52 -6.38 1.82
CA GLY A 33 1.73 -5.80 0.50
C GLY A 33 0.50 -5.03 0.00
N ALA A 34 0.47 -4.78 -1.31
CA ALA A 34 -0.65 -4.08 -1.91
C ALA A 34 -1.92 -4.98 -1.90
N THR A 35 -2.85 -4.74 -0.99
CA THR A 35 -4.19 -5.36 -1.04
C THR A 35 -5.02 -4.70 -2.15
N VAL A 36 -4.75 -5.11 -3.38
CA VAL A 36 -5.46 -4.65 -4.59
C VAL A 36 -6.51 -5.70 -4.97
N PRO A 37 -7.80 -5.33 -5.10
CA PRO A 37 -8.82 -6.22 -5.66
C PRO A 37 -8.38 -6.80 -7.00
N ARG A 38 -8.60 -8.11 -7.23
CA ARG A 38 -8.15 -8.82 -8.44
C ARG A 38 -8.61 -8.17 -9.75
N ILE A 39 -9.77 -7.51 -9.75
CA ILE A 39 -10.30 -6.83 -10.93
C ILE A 39 -9.41 -5.67 -11.40
N LEU A 40 -8.59 -5.12 -10.50
CA LEU A 40 -7.67 -4.02 -10.79
C LEU A 40 -6.27 -4.51 -11.18
N TRP A 41 -5.97 -5.81 -11.10
CA TRP A 41 -4.65 -6.38 -11.41
C TRP A 41 -4.15 -6.15 -12.85
N PRO A 42 -5.00 -6.15 -13.89
CA PRO A 42 -4.55 -5.82 -15.24
C PRO A 42 -3.96 -4.41 -15.36
N ILE A 43 -4.37 -3.51 -14.47
CA ILE A 43 -3.95 -2.10 -14.46
C ILE A 43 -2.87 -1.87 -13.40
N PHE A 44 -3.01 -2.52 -12.25
CA PHE A 44 -2.18 -2.36 -11.05
C PHE A 44 -1.80 -3.75 -10.51
N PRO A 45 -0.71 -4.35 -11.02
CA PRO A 45 -0.27 -5.66 -10.57
C PRO A 45 0.23 -5.60 -9.12
N PRO A 46 -0.20 -6.52 -8.24
CA PRO A 46 0.02 -6.43 -6.78
C PRO A 46 1.48 -6.27 -6.36
N ILE A 47 2.42 -6.73 -7.21
CA ILE A 47 3.85 -6.54 -7.06
C ILE A 47 4.32 -5.71 -8.26
N GLY A 48 4.81 -4.50 -8.01
CA GLY A 48 5.25 -3.58 -9.05
C GLY A 48 6.08 -2.43 -8.51
N ARG A 49 6.38 -1.47 -9.38
CA ARG A 49 7.21 -0.28 -9.04
C ARG A 49 6.67 0.51 -7.84
N TYR A 50 5.36 0.47 -7.61
CA TYR A 50 4.69 1.16 -6.52
C TYR A 50 4.72 0.42 -5.18
N LEU A 51 5.34 -0.77 -5.09
CA LEU A 51 5.42 -1.53 -3.85
C LEU A 51 6.09 -0.72 -2.72
N LYS A 52 7.11 0.09 -3.05
CA LYS A 52 7.74 0.99 -2.07
C LYS A 52 6.71 1.96 -1.47
N ALA A 53 5.86 2.55 -2.30
CA ALA A 53 4.81 3.46 -1.85
C ALA A 53 3.80 2.74 -0.94
N THR A 54 3.38 1.51 -1.29
CA THR A 54 2.45 0.75 -0.44
C THR A 54 3.07 0.36 0.91
N LEU A 55 4.38 0.09 0.94
CA LEU A 55 5.07 -0.21 2.20
C LEU A 55 5.15 1.01 3.12
N VAL A 56 5.37 2.21 2.56
CA VAL A 56 5.29 3.48 3.31
C VAL A 56 3.87 3.69 3.86
N HIS A 57 2.86 3.47 3.02
CA HIS A 57 1.45 3.60 3.41
C HIS A 57 1.07 2.66 4.56
N ASP A 58 1.38 1.37 4.43
CA ASP A 58 1.10 0.35 5.44
C ASP A 58 1.84 0.65 6.75
N TYR A 59 3.10 1.07 6.66
CA TYR A 59 3.93 1.37 7.83
C TYR A 59 3.30 2.47 8.69
N TYR A 60 2.91 3.59 8.09
CA TYR A 60 2.31 4.69 8.84
C TYR A 60 0.89 4.37 9.32
N LEU A 61 0.10 3.62 8.55
CA LEU A 61 -1.19 3.13 9.02
C LEU A 61 -1.05 2.24 10.26
N MET A 62 -0.08 1.32 10.28
CA MET A 62 0.20 0.47 11.45
C MET A 62 0.68 1.26 12.66
N ARG A 63 1.33 2.42 12.44
CA ARG A 63 1.74 3.33 13.51
C ARG A 63 0.61 4.23 14.05
N GLY A 64 -0.61 4.11 13.52
CA GLY A 64 -1.77 4.84 14.02
C GLY A 64 -1.94 6.25 13.44
N PHE A 65 -1.26 6.57 12.34
CA PHE A 65 -1.46 7.85 11.67
C PHE A 65 -2.83 7.93 11.00
N GLU A 66 -3.30 9.17 10.79
CA GLU A 66 -4.54 9.40 10.08
C GLU A 66 -4.45 8.85 8.65
N ARG A 67 -5.47 8.10 8.24
CA ARG A 67 -5.53 7.48 6.91
C ARG A 67 -5.39 8.50 5.79
N ARG A 68 -6.02 9.67 5.92
CA ARG A 68 -5.91 10.74 4.93
C ARG A 68 -4.46 11.20 4.74
N GLN A 69 -3.70 11.31 5.83
CA GLN A 69 -2.30 11.69 5.78
C GLN A 69 -1.46 10.59 5.13
N CYS A 70 -1.72 9.32 5.45
CA CYS A 70 -1.06 8.19 4.82
C CYS A 70 -1.33 8.15 3.31
N ASP A 71 -2.56 8.44 2.87
CA ASP A 71 -2.91 8.49 1.45
C ASP A 71 -2.16 9.60 0.69
N ILE A 72 -1.87 10.74 1.35
CA ILE A 72 -1.06 11.83 0.79
C ILE A 72 0.39 11.38 0.63
N TRP A 73 1.01 10.82 1.68
CA TRP A 73 2.38 10.30 1.62
C TRP A 73 2.54 9.19 0.58
N PHE A 74 1.52 8.34 0.44
CA PHE A 74 1.46 7.35 -0.62
C PHE A 74 1.53 7.99 -2.01
N ARG A 75 0.78 9.06 -2.24
CA ARG A 75 0.79 9.79 -3.51
C ARG A 75 2.16 10.43 -3.78
N GLU A 76 2.75 11.10 -2.80
CA GLU A 76 4.09 11.70 -2.92
C GLU A 76 5.14 10.65 -3.31
N CYS A 77 5.06 9.48 -2.69
CA CYS A 77 5.87 8.33 -3.04
C CYS A 77 5.67 7.84 -4.48
N LEU A 78 4.43 7.78 -4.96
CA LEU A 78 4.15 7.39 -6.34
C LEU A 78 4.70 8.40 -7.36
N GLU A 79 4.64 9.69 -7.03
CA GLU A 79 5.19 10.78 -7.84
C GLU A 79 6.73 10.68 -7.92
N GLU A 80 7.43 10.42 -6.81
CA GLU A 80 8.88 10.19 -6.80
C GLU A 80 9.29 8.97 -7.66
N LEU A 81 8.48 7.91 -7.62
CA LEU A 81 8.72 6.69 -8.42
C LEU A 81 8.51 6.89 -9.92
N SER A 82 8.19 8.12 -10.34
CA SER A 82 7.90 8.52 -11.73
C SER A 82 6.79 7.69 -12.35
N ILE A 83 5.78 7.34 -11.55
CA ILE A 83 4.57 6.67 -12.03
C ILE A 83 3.76 7.68 -12.85
N SER A 84 3.21 7.26 -13.99
CA SER A 84 2.42 8.14 -14.85
C SER A 84 1.28 8.82 -14.06
N PRO A 85 1.04 10.13 -14.23
CA PRO A 85 0.09 10.88 -13.40
C PRO A 85 -1.32 10.29 -13.34
N TRP A 86 -1.81 9.72 -14.45
CA TRP A 86 -3.13 9.08 -14.48
C TRP A 86 -3.18 7.82 -13.59
N ARG A 87 -2.08 7.06 -13.50
CA ARG A 87 -1.97 5.89 -12.60
C ARG A 87 -1.92 6.34 -11.15
N VAL A 88 -1.16 7.40 -10.85
CA VAL A 88 -1.10 8.00 -9.51
C VAL A 88 -2.50 8.37 -9.04
N THR A 89 -3.23 9.12 -9.86
CA THR A 89 -4.59 9.55 -9.56
C THR A 89 -5.54 8.37 -9.35
N ALA A 90 -5.51 7.38 -10.25
CA ALA A 90 -6.34 6.18 -10.12
C ALA A 90 -6.03 5.38 -8.84
N MET A 91 -4.75 5.20 -8.51
CA MET A 91 -4.34 4.48 -7.30
C MET A 91 -4.72 5.24 -6.02
N PHE A 92 -4.54 6.57 -6.01
CA PHE A 92 -4.95 7.42 -4.89
C PHE A 92 -6.45 7.32 -4.60
N TYR A 93 -7.29 7.43 -5.63
CA TYR A 93 -8.74 7.29 -5.45
C TYR A 93 -9.16 5.87 -5.07
N ALA A 94 -8.48 4.84 -5.59
CA ALA A 94 -8.75 3.45 -5.22
C ALA A 94 -8.51 3.19 -3.72
N VAL A 95 -7.39 3.69 -3.17
CA VAL A 95 -7.06 3.53 -1.74
C VAL A 95 -8.05 4.26 -0.83
N ARG A 96 -8.51 5.46 -1.25
CA ARG A 96 -9.55 6.21 -0.53
C ARG A 96 -10.91 5.51 -0.57
N GLY A 97 -11.32 5.04 -1.75
CA GLY A 97 -12.57 4.29 -1.93
C GLY A 97 -12.60 3.03 -1.07
N TYR A 98 -11.51 2.27 -1.02
CA TYR A 98 -11.40 1.09 -0.16
C TYR A 98 -11.54 1.44 1.33
N GLY A 99 -10.99 2.57 1.77
CA GLY A 99 -11.15 3.05 3.15
C GLY A 99 -12.61 3.33 3.52
N VAL A 100 -13.34 4.01 2.63
CA VAL A 100 -14.76 4.32 2.81
C VAL A 100 -15.60 3.04 2.83
N ILE A 101 -15.35 2.10 1.90
CA ILE A 101 -16.05 0.81 1.85
C ILE A 101 -15.80 0.01 3.13
N LYS A 102 -14.55 -0.06 3.60
CA LYS A 102 -14.22 -0.78 4.84
C LYS A 102 -14.93 -0.15 6.05
N LEU A 103 -14.95 1.18 6.14
CA LEU A 103 -15.70 1.88 7.19
C LEU A 103 -17.20 1.61 7.08
N ALA A 104 -17.78 1.62 5.87
CA ALA A 104 -19.21 1.37 5.66
C ALA A 104 -19.62 -0.08 6.01
N ILE A 105 -18.76 -1.06 5.74
CA ILE A 105 -19.01 -2.48 6.05
C ILE A 105 -18.84 -2.78 7.54
N PHE A 106 -17.85 -2.18 8.21
CA PHE A 106 -17.54 -2.45 9.63
C PHE A 106 -18.29 -1.56 10.62
N LYS A 107 -19.06 -0.56 10.16
CA LYS A 107 -19.93 0.27 11.02
C LYS A 107 -21.36 -0.27 11.11
N LYS A 108 -21.58 -1.54 10.76
CA LYS A 108 -22.83 -2.28 10.89
C LYS A 108 -22.64 -3.42 11.89
#